data_AF-A0A5M3WJK1-F1
#
_entry.id   AF-A0A5M3WJK1-F1
#
_cell.length_a   1.000
_cell.length_b   1.000
_cell.length_c   1.000
_cell.angle_alpha   90.00
_cell.angle_beta   90.00
_cell.angle_gamma   90.00
#
_symmetry.space_group_name_H-M   'P 1'
#
loop_
_entity.id
_entity.type
_entity.pdbx_description
1 polymer ?
#
loop_
_entity_poly.entity_id
_entity_poly.type
_entity_poly.pdbx_seq_one_letter_code
_entity_poly.pdbx_strand_id
1 'polypeptide(L)'
;MAPLCSRVVTVQRDLAPPLVAQYLGWRPPSTLELKELDEFLLARAMEHDSPTLLFRLACEYLISARVIRPGPVIVVKRVAHAREEAQRETFARLAHEFTDVRRAALDGLQVTDPRSRPHDCDGWPPARSRRPRPR
;
A
#
# COMPACT_ATOMS: atom_id res chain seq x y z
N MET A 1 21.64 18.47 -30.37
CA MET A 1 20.21 18.38 -29.99
C MET A 1 19.98 16.99 -29.40
N ALA A 2 20.09 16.89 -28.08
CA ALA A 2 19.96 15.66 -27.30
C ALA A 2 19.02 15.92 -26.11
N PRO A 3 18.33 14.89 -25.60
CA PRO A 3 17.10 15.05 -24.83
C PRO A 3 17.38 15.26 -23.33
N LEU A 4 16.67 16.19 -22.70
CA LEU A 4 16.71 16.32 -21.24
C LEU A 4 15.74 15.33 -20.60
N CYS A 5 16.33 14.17 -20.34
CA CYS A 5 15.99 13.14 -19.37
C CYS A 5 15.24 13.68 -18.13
N SER A 6 14.09 13.07 -17.87
CA SER A 6 13.56 12.68 -16.55
C SER A 6 14.37 13.16 -15.34
N ARG A 7 13.97 14.28 -14.76
CA ARG A 7 14.40 14.69 -13.41
C ARG A 7 13.56 13.97 -12.37
N VAL A 8 13.91 12.71 -12.12
CA VAL A 8 13.67 12.09 -10.82
C VAL A 8 14.49 12.90 -9.82
N VAL A 9 13.84 13.82 -9.11
CA VAL A 9 14.46 14.55 -8.00
C VAL A 9 14.53 13.56 -6.83
N THR A 10 15.58 12.75 -6.80
CA THR A 10 16.09 12.19 -5.55
C THR A 10 16.74 13.33 -4.77
N VAL A 11 15.96 14.06 -3.96
CA VAL A 11 16.49 14.92 -2.90
C VAL A 11 16.05 14.31 -1.59
N GLN A 12 16.78 13.30 -1.15
CA GLN A 12 16.67 12.77 0.20
C GLN A 12 18.08 12.73 0.80
N ARG A 13 18.31 13.67 1.73
CA ARG A 13 18.93 13.51 3.05
C ARG A 13 19.55 14.85 3.45
N ASP A 14 19.12 15.35 4.61
CA ASP A 14 19.70 16.49 5.34
C ASP A 14 19.55 17.89 4.74
N LEU A 15 18.33 18.27 4.34
CA LEU A 15 18.00 19.68 4.20
C LEU A 15 17.00 20.06 5.29
N ALA A 16 17.40 21.00 6.15
CA ALA A 16 16.46 21.72 7.00
C ALA A 16 15.21 22.07 6.17
N PRO A 17 13.99 21.90 6.73
CA PRO A 17 12.78 22.24 6.00
C PRO A 17 12.95 23.66 5.45
N PRO A 18 12.68 23.90 4.14
CA PRO A 18 12.86 25.22 3.56
C PRO A 18 12.15 26.24 4.43
N LEU A 19 12.67 27.47 4.53
CA LEU A 19 12.16 28.49 5.46
C LEU A 19 10.62 28.63 5.43
N VAL A 20 10.02 28.45 4.25
CA VAL A 20 8.57 28.40 4.01
C VAL A 20 7.87 27.31 4.81
N ALA A 21 8.41 26.09 4.85
CA ALA A 21 7.85 24.98 5.63
C ALA A 21 7.86 25.28 7.13
N GLN A 22 8.96 25.83 7.65
CA GLN A 22 9.05 26.24 9.06
C GLN A 22 8.03 27.35 9.38
N TYR A 23 7.95 28.37 8.52
CA TYR A 23 7.00 29.47 8.64
C TYR A 23 5.54 29.00 8.64
N LEU A 24 5.22 27.99 7.82
CA LEU A 24 3.89 27.37 7.75
C LEU A 24 3.65 26.31 8.84
N GLY A 25 4.62 26.07 9.73
CA GLY A 25 4.52 25.11 10.83
C GLY A 25 4.61 23.64 10.40
N TRP A 26 5.19 23.36 9.23
CA TRP A 26 5.47 22.00 8.77
C TRP A 26 6.78 21.49 9.36
N ARG A 27 6.75 20.24 9.82
CA ARG A 27 7.92 19.57 10.41
C ARG A 27 8.33 18.32 9.63
N PRO A 28 9.63 17.99 9.54
CA PRO A 28 10.05 16.70 8.98
C PRO A 28 9.54 15.55 9.87
N PRO A 29 9.34 14.36 9.29
CA PRO A 29 8.86 13.20 10.05
C PRO A 29 9.93 12.75 11.05
N SER A 30 9.57 12.77 12.33
CA SER A 30 10.40 12.21 13.41
C SER A 30 10.07 10.73 13.63
N THR A 31 10.86 10.04 14.44
CA THR A 31 10.56 8.65 14.84
C THR A 31 9.20 8.54 15.54
N LEU A 32 8.81 9.55 16.32
CA LEU A 32 7.51 9.57 17.01
C LEU A 32 6.35 9.65 16.01
N GLU A 33 6.40 10.62 15.09
CA GLU A 33 5.36 10.80 14.06
C GLU A 33 5.16 9.55 13.20
N LEU A 34 6.27 8.88 12.89
CA LEU A 34 6.25 7.67 12.11
C LEU A 34 5.68 6.48 12.89
N LYS A 35 5.88 6.43 14.20
CA LYS A 35 5.26 5.42 15.07
C LYS A 35 3.76 5.68 15.20
N GLU A 36 3.34 6.92 15.42
CA GLU A 36 1.92 7.29 15.45
C GLU A 36 1.22 6.99 14.13
N LEU A 37 1.92 7.20 12.99
CA LEU A 37 1.44 6.78 11.68
C LEU A 37 1.25 5.25 11.60
N ASP A 38 2.18 4.46 12.14
CA ASP A 38 2.07 2.99 12.13
C ASP A 38 0.86 2.52 12.98
N GLU A 39 0.65 3.12 14.15
CA GLU A 39 -0.50 2.82 15.01
C GLU A 39 -1.82 3.21 14.33
N PHE A 40 -1.88 4.38 13.71
CA PHE A 40 -3.03 4.81 12.91
C PHE A 40 -3.30 3.84 11.75
N LEU A 41 -2.25 3.45 11.01
CA LEU A 41 -2.38 2.54 9.88
C LEU A 41 -2.81 1.14 10.30
N LEU A 42 -2.32 0.63 11.44
CA LEU A 42 -2.77 -0.65 12.00
C LEU A 42 -4.26 -0.61 12.31
N ALA A 43 -4.75 0.44 12.99
CA ALA A 43 -6.16 0.59 13.29
C ALA A 43 -7.03 0.60 12.02
N ARG A 44 -6.60 1.33 10.98
CA ARG A 44 -7.30 1.36 9.69
C ARG A 44 -7.18 0.04 8.92
N ALA A 45 -6.06 -0.67 9.01
CA ALA A 45 -5.86 -1.95 8.35
C ALA A 45 -6.72 -3.07 8.98
N MET A 46 -7.03 -2.98 10.27
CA MET A 46 -8.01 -3.84 10.93
C MET A 46 -9.45 -3.64 10.39
N GLU A 47 -9.77 -2.44 9.89
CA GLU A 47 -11.07 -2.12 9.29
C GLU A 47 -11.10 -2.39 7.79
N HIS A 48 -10.00 -2.12 7.09
CA HIS A 48 -9.92 -2.14 5.63
C HIS A 48 -8.58 -2.70 5.12
N ASP A 49 -8.63 -3.85 4.44
CA ASP A 49 -7.46 -4.44 3.77
C ASP A 49 -7.29 -3.93 2.31
N SER A 50 -7.19 -2.61 2.12
CA SER A 50 -6.94 -2.00 0.81
C SER A 50 -5.68 -1.13 0.81
N PRO A 51 -4.62 -1.51 0.07
CA PRO A 51 -3.35 -0.77 0.09
C PRO A 51 -3.50 0.65 -0.49
N THR A 52 -4.36 0.84 -1.49
CA THR A 52 -4.60 2.17 -2.09
C THR A 52 -5.34 3.09 -1.12
N LEU A 53 -6.31 2.58 -0.36
CA LEU A 53 -7.02 3.35 0.66
C LEU A 53 -6.07 3.75 1.79
N LEU A 54 -5.34 2.77 2.34
CA LEU A 54 -4.41 3.01 3.45
C LEU A 54 -3.31 4.03 3.09
N PHE A 55 -2.79 3.98 1.86
CA PHE A 55 -1.82 4.97 1.39
C PHE A 55 -2.41 6.39 1.33
N ARG A 56 -3.67 6.53 0.90
CA ARG A 56 -4.36 7.82 0.87
C ARG A 56 -4.57 8.35 2.29
N LEU A 57 -5.10 7.51 3.18
CA LEU A 57 -5.31 7.86 4.58
C LEU A 57 -3.99 8.24 5.28
N ALA A 58 -2.88 7.57 4.99
CA ALA A 58 -1.57 7.95 5.50
C ALA A 58 -1.16 9.36 5.05
N CYS A 59 -1.40 9.72 3.79
CA CYS A 59 -1.09 11.04 3.29
C CYS A 59 -1.97 12.10 3.96
N GLU A 60 -3.27 11.83 4.12
CA GLU A 60 -4.21 12.71 4.82
C GLU A 60 -3.81 12.91 6.28
N TYR A 61 -3.48 11.84 6.99
CA TYR A 61 -2.98 11.87 8.37
C TYR A 61 -1.75 12.78 8.50
N LEU A 62 -0.74 12.59 7.64
CA LEU A 62 0.49 13.39 7.67
C LEU A 62 0.23 14.87 7.35
N ILE A 63 -0.70 15.17 6.43
CA ILE A 63 -1.11 16.55 6.13
C ILE A 63 -1.78 17.17 7.36
N SER A 64 -2.70 16.46 8.02
CA SER A 64 -3.38 16.92 9.23
C SER A 64 -2.42 17.15 10.40
N ALA A 65 -1.39 16.31 10.53
CA ALA A 65 -0.32 16.45 11.53
C ALA A 65 0.72 17.54 11.18
N ARG A 66 0.61 18.19 10.02
CA ARG A 66 1.63 19.10 9.45
C ARG A 66 3.02 18.48 9.37
N VAL A 67 3.06 17.19 9.05
CA VAL A 67 4.30 16.44 8.85
C VAL A 67 4.60 16.35 7.36
N ILE A 68 5.80 16.73 6.97
CA ILE A 68 6.28 16.59 5.60
C ILE A 68 6.28 15.10 5.25
N ARG A 69 5.50 14.72 4.25
CA ARG A 69 5.39 13.32 3.84
C ARG A 69 6.79 12.77 3.46
N PRO A 70 7.22 11.64 4.04
CA PRO A 70 8.43 10.98 3.58
C PRO A 70 8.27 10.49 2.13
N GLY A 71 9.37 10.07 1.51
CA GLY A 71 9.32 9.51 0.16
C GLY A 71 8.25 8.40 0.04
N PRO A 72 7.56 8.28 -1.10
CA PRO A 72 6.39 7.40 -1.23
C PRO A 72 6.70 5.94 -0.90
N VAL A 73 7.92 5.47 -1.19
CA VAL A 73 8.38 4.12 -0.83
C VAL A 73 8.34 3.87 0.68
N ILE A 74 8.66 4.87 1.51
CA ILE A 74 8.61 4.74 2.97
C ILE A 74 7.17 4.55 3.43
N VAL A 75 6.24 5.34 2.90
CA VAL A 75 4.82 5.23 3.23
C VAL A 75 4.26 3.88 2.78
N VAL A 76 4.58 3.44 1.57
CA VAL A 76 4.13 2.12 1.05
C VAL A 76 4.65 0.97 1.91
N LYS A 77 5.91 1.02 2.36
CA LYS A 77 6.46 -0.01 3.28
C LYS A 77 5.68 -0.07 4.60
N ARG A 78 5.30 1.09 5.16
CA ARG A 78 4.50 1.16 6.38
C ARG A 78 3.07 0.65 6.19
N VAL A 79 2.46 0.96 5.05
CA VAL A 79 1.16 0.37 4.67
C VAL A 79 1.26 -1.16 4.57
N ALA A 80 2.28 -1.69 3.90
CA ALA A 80 2.48 -3.12 3.80
C ALA A 80 2.67 -3.77 5.18
N HIS A 81 3.49 -3.15 6.04
CA HIS A 81 3.71 -3.61 7.41
C HIS A 81 2.42 -3.63 8.23
N ALA A 82 1.64 -2.55 8.23
CA ALA A 82 0.38 -2.47 8.96
C ALA A 82 -0.64 -3.53 8.51
N ARG A 83 -0.69 -3.84 7.22
CA ARG A 83 -1.53 -4.92 6.68
C ARG A 83 -1.08 -6.29 7.19
N GLU A 84 0.22 -6.54 7.19
CA GLU A 84 0.78 -7.80 7.69
C GLU A 84 0.50 -7.97 9.19
N GLU A 85 0.65 -6.91 9.98
CA GLU A 85 0.28 -6.89 11.39
C GLU A 85 -1.22 -7.11 11.61
N ALA A 86 -2.09 -6.45 10.84
CA ALA A 86 -3.53 -6.66 10.93
C ALA A 86 -3.94 -8.10 10.58
N GLN A 87 -3.27 -8.72 9.60
CA GLN A 87 -3.47 -10.13 9.26
C GLN A 87 -3.02 -11.05 10.39
N ARG A 88 -1.85 -10.79 11.00
CA ARG A 88 -1.36 -11.53 12.17
C ARG A 88 -2.33 -11.42 13.34
N GLU A 89 -2.82 -10.21 13.64
CA GLU A 89 -3.79 -9.97 14.71
C GLU A 89 -5.12 -10.69 14.44
N THR A 90 -5.62 -10.62 13.20
CA THR A 90 -6.84 -11.33 12.79
C THR A 90 -6.67 -12.83 12.97
N PHE A 91 -5.55 -13.39 12.53
CA PHE A 91 -5.26 -14.81 12.72
C PHE A 91 -5.16 -15.17 14.20
N ALA A 92 -4.43 -14.39 15.01
CA ALA A 92 -4.28 -14.64 16.44
C ALA A 92 -5.64 -14.70 17.16
N ARG A 93 -6.55 -13.77 16.83
CA ARG A 93 -7.92 -13.77 17.38
C ARG A 93 -8.72 -14.99 16.94
N LEU A 94 -8.58 -15.43 15.70
CA LEU A 94 -9.31 -16.57 15.14
C LEU A 94 -8.63 -17.92 15.34
N ALA A 95 -7.41 -17.96 15.88
CA ALA A 95 -6.57 -19.16 15.92
C ALA A 95 -7.26 -20.37 16.58
N HIS A 96 -8.03 -20.11 17.64
CA HIS A 96 -8.78 -21.12 18.36
C HIS A 96 -9.91 -21.77 17.54
N GLU A 97 -10.45 -21.07 16.53
CA GLU A 97 -11.48 -21.60 15.64
C GLU A 97 -10.88 -22.52 14.55
N PHE A 98 -9.56 -22.46 14.30
CA PHE A 98 -8.87 -23.21 13.26
C PHE A 98 -8.40 -24.60 13.70
N THR A 99 -9.36 -25.43 14.13
CA THR A 99 -9.12 -26.87 14.36
C THR A 99 -8.61 -27.56 13.10
N ASP A 100 -7.89 -28.68 13.24
CA ASP A 100 -7.35 -29.43 12.07
C ASP A 100 -8.46 -29.80 11.07
N VAL A 101 -9.63 -30.20 11.58
CA VAL A 101 -10.80 -30.54 10.77
C VAL A 101 -11.29 -29.34 9.96
N ARG A 102 -11.39 -28.15 10.58
CA ARG A 102 -11.85 -26.94 9.88
C ARG A 102 -10.81 -26.41 8.90
N ARG A 103 -9.52 -26.49 9.22
CA ARG A 103 -8.44 -26.14 8.28
C ARG A 103 -8.50 -27.03 7.04
N ALA A 104 -8.58 -28.34 7.22
CA ALA A 104 -8.73 -29.28 6.10
C ALA A 104 -9.98 -29.00 5.25
N ALA A 105 -11.10 -28.63 5.89
CA ALA A 105 -12.32 -28.25 5.18
C ALA A 105 -12.16 -26.95 4.38
N LEU A 106 -11.52 -25.91 4.94
CA LEU A 106 -11.24 -24.64 4.26
C LEU A 106 -10.26 -24.82 3.10
N ASP A 107 -9.21 -25.62 3.29
CA ASP A 107 -8.24 -25.93 2.23
C ASP A 107 -8.93 -26.66 1.06
N GLY A 108 -9.90 -27.52 1.37
CA GLY A 108 -10.75 -28.17 0.37
C GLY A 108 -11.54 -27.20 -0.51
N LEU A 109 -11.89 -26.00 -0.02
CA LEU A 109 -12.59 -24.98 -0.82
C LEU A 109 -11.74 -24.36 -1.92
N GLN A 110 -10.41 -24.46 -1.83
CA GLN A 110 -9.50 -23.95 -2.88
C GLN A 110 -9.45 -24.88 -4.09
N VAL A 111 -9.94 -26.12 -3.97
CA VAL A 111 -10.04 -27.07 -5.09
C VAL A 111 -11.14 -26.61 -6.04
N THR A 112 -10.74 -26.03 -7.16
CA THR A 112 -11.65 -25.53 -8.19
C THR A 112 -12.20 -26.68 -9.03
N ASP A 113 -13.51 -26.68 -9.33
CA ASP A 113 -14.11 -27.65 -10.25
C ASP A 113 -13.44 -27.53 -11.63
N PRO A 114 -12.92 -28.62 -12.21
CA PRO A 114 -12.42 -28.62 -13.59
C PRO A 114 -13.40 -28.03 -14.61
N ARG A 115 -14.71 -28.11 -14.34
CA ARG A 115 -15.79 -27.54 -15.16
C ARG A 115 -16.06 -26.06 -14.91
N SER A 116 -15.60 -25.50 -13.79
CA SER A 116 -15.69 -24.05 -13.50
C SER A 116 -14.49 -23.28 -14.02
N ARG A 117 -13.55 -23.93 -14.72
CA ARG A 117 -12.63 -23.21 -15.60
C ARG A 117 -13.49 -22.41 -16.59
N PRO A 118 -13.22 -21.11 -16.77
CA PRO A 118 -13.93 -20.33 -17.76
C PRO A 118 -13.89 -21.08 -19.09
N HIS A 119 -15.02 -21.08 -19.81
CA HIS A 119 -15.08 -21.45 -21.22
C HIS A 119 -13.80 -20.96 -21.90
N ASP A 120 -13.16 -21.85 -22.66
CA ASP A 120 -11.89 -21.61 -23.33
C ASP A 120 -11.75 -20.15 -23.77
N CYS A 121 -10.69 -19.49 -23.31
CA CYS A 121 -10.32 -18.15 -23.77
C CYS A 121 -9.88 -18.14 -25.24
N ASP A 122 -10.26 -19.15 -26.05
CA ASP A 122 -10.09 -19.22 -27.50
C ASP A 122 -10.78 -18.06 -28.25
N GLY A 123 -11.57 -17.25 -27.54
CA GLY A 123 -12.20 -16.03 -28.05
C GLY A 123 -11.61 -14.70 -27.56
N TRP A 124 -10.58 -14.68 -26.69
CA TRP A 124 -9.95 -13.39 -26.34
C TRP A 124 -9.22 -12.86 -27.59
N PRO A 125 -9.63 -11.70 -28.15
CA PRO A 125 -8.97 -11.19 -29.34
C PRO A 125 -7.49 -10.95 -29.01
N PRO A 126 -6.54 -11.34 -29.90
CA PRO A 126 -5.14 -11.05 -29.68
C PRO A 126 -4.99 -9.55 -29.40
N ALA A 127 -4.14 -9.21 -28.42
CA ALA A 127 -3.91 -7.84 -27.98
C ALA A 127 -3.84 -6.93 -29.22
N ARG A 128 -4.86 -6.07 -29.41
CA ARG A 128 -4.91 -5.17 -30.57
C ARG A 128 -3.56 -4.49 -30.64
N SER A 129 -2.86 -4.69 -31.76
CA SER A 129 -1.57 -4.07 -32.03
C SER A 129 -1.67 -2.61 -31.64
N ARG A 130 -0.82 -2.18 -30.70
CA ARG A 130 -0.75 -0.79 -30.27
C ARG A 130 -0.51 0.06 -31.51
N ARG A 131 -1.55 0.73 -32.03
CA ARG A 131 -1.37 1.73 -33.07
C ARG A 131 -0.41 2.79 -32.51
N PRO A 132 0.62 3.22 -33.25
CA PRO A 132 1.47 4.32 -32.80
C PRO A 132 0.58 5.55 -32.59
N ARG A 133 0.73 6.22 -31.44
CA ARG A 133 0.10 7.52 -31.24
C ARG A 133 0.71 8.52 -32.24
N PRO A 134 -0.09 9.31 -32.97
CA PRO A 134 0.44 10.34 -33.85
C PRO A 134 1.23 11.38 -33.04
N ARG A 135 2.31 11.88 -33.65
CA ARG A 135 3.20 12.91 -33.08
C ARG A 135 2.53 14.28 -33.09
#